data_AF-A0A1I0PXX7-F1
#
_entry.id   AF-A0A1I0PXX7-F1
#
_cell.length_a   1.000
_cell.length_b   1.000
_cell.length_c   1.000
_cell.angle_alpha   90.00
_cell.angle_beta   90.00
_cell.angle_gamma   90.00
#
_symmetry.space_group_name_H-M   'P 1'
#
loop_
_entity.id
_entity.type
_entity.pdbx_description
1 polymer ?
#
loop_
_entity_poly.entity_id
_entity_poly.type
_entity_poly.pdbx_seq_one_letter_code
_entity_poly.pdbx_strand_id
1 'polypeptide(L)'
;MRVSLAGVERRGRALDLRDADVESGAVVDAIRDPEDECVRCQPPRRVHERVGVLHRRVSVSLRAAVAAAARSRGAGTRHDDDLRACRTALADLDAPDVDLEGARERVSTTAADVERLRERVARASGRVEARREDGDAESAEAALGEATRELAAAETEHHAARESLERARRRAREARDARERRLEVEDRLANLRRDARGALAERWSARFERAVDALPFRGDPAPPSEFDGPAWTAGCAAARLAAPGAPLVVADDLFANATRASAALGAPVVLVEV
;
A
#
# COMPACT_ATOMS: atom_id res chain seq x y z
N MET A 1 -28.64 -17.09 -0.35
CA MET A 1 -28.44 -15.77 -0.97
C MET A 1 -29.66 -15.45 -1.83
N ARG A 2 -29.84 -14.18 -2.15
CA ARG A 2 -30.80 -13.70 -3.15
C ARG A 2 -30.05 -12.84 -4.17
N VAL A 3 -30.34 -13.04 -5.45
CA VAL A 3 -29.82 -12.20 -6.53
C VAL A 3 -31.01 -11.55 -7.24
N SER A 4 -30.90 -10.26 -7.51
CA SER A 4 -31.87 -9.40 -8.19
C SER A 4 -31.11 -8.56 -9.23
N LEU A 5 -30.84 -9.12 -10.41
CA LEU A 5 -30.03 -8.51 -11.48
C LEU A 5 -30.72 -8.70 -12.83
N ALA A 6 -30.58 -7.73 -13.74
CA ALA A 6 -31.17 -7.75 -15.09
C ALA A 6 -32.67 -8.13 -15.12
N GLY A 7 -33.44 -7.65 -14.14
CA GLY A 7 -34.88 -7.94 -14.03
C GLY A 7 -35.22 -9.37 -13.55
N VAL A 8 -34.22 -10.18 -13.21
CA VAL A 8 -34.38 -11.55 -12.73
C VAL A 8 -34.13 -11.61 -11.22
N GLU A 9 -35.06 -12.20 -10.47
CA GLU A 9 -34.88 -12.50 -9.04
C GLU A 9 -34.76 -14.01 -8.82
N ARG A 10 -33.65 -14.46 -8.20
CA ARG A 10 -33.46 -15.85 -7.79
C ARG A 10 -33.01 -15.96 -6.34
N ARG A 11 -33.42 -17.04 -5.67
CA ARG A 11 -33.11 -17.32 -4.26
C ARG A 11 -32.61 -18.74 -4.10
N GLY A 12 -31.53 -18.92 -3.34
CA GLY A 12 -30.96 -20.24 -3.10
C GLY A 12 -29.49 -20.22 -2.72
N ARG A 13 -28.86 -21.40 -2.80
CA ARG A 13 -27.41 -21.60 -2.63
C ARG A 13 -26.71 -21.80 -3.96
N ALA A 14 -27.41 -22.34 -4.95
CA ALA A 14 -26.93 -22.59 -6.29
C ALA A 14 -27.84 -21.84 -7.26
N LEU A 15 -27.34 -20.73 -7.81
CA LEU A 15 -28.07 -19.92 -8.76
C LEU A 15 -27.40 -20.04 -10.13
N ASP A 16 -28.19 -20.29 -11.16
CA ASP A 16 -27.75 -20.17 -12.54
C ASP A 16 -28.25 -18.82 -13.04
N LEU A 17 -27.43 -18.02 -13.71
CA LEU A 17 -27.83 -16.77 -14.37
C LEU A 17 -27.34 -16.73 -15.82
N ARG A 18 -26.90 -17.87 -16.39
CA ARG A 18 -26.48 -17.93 -17.80
C ARG A 18 -27.61 -17.64 -18.79
N ASP A 19 -28.86 -17.77 -18.35
CA ASP A 19 -30.04 -17.37 -19.13
C ASP A 19 -30.44 -15.90 -18.92
N ALA A 20 -29.67 -15.14 -18.15
CA ALA A 20 -29.82 -13.71 -17.95
C ALA A 20 -28.59 -13.00 -18.54
N ASP A 21 -28.80 -11.84 -19.17
CA ASP A 21 -27.75 -11.00 -19.72
C ASP A 21 -27.00 -10.26 -18.58
N VAL A 22 -26.16 -10.99 -17.86
CA VAL A 22 -25.45 -10.53 -16.67
C VAL A 22 -23.99 -10.91 -16.74
N GLU A 23 -23.12 -9.90 -16.83
CA GLU A 23 -21.68 -10.08 -16.81
C GLU A 23 -21.18 -10.53 -15.42
N SER A 24 -20.15 -11.38 -15.42
CA SER A 24 -19.50 -11.85 -14.19
C SER A 24 -18.99 -10.72 -13.29
N GLY A 25 -18.47 -9.62 -13.88
CA GLY A 25 -17.97 -8.45 -13.14
C GLY A 25 -19.06 -7.79 -12.30
N ALA A 26 -20.23 -7.55 -12.90
CA ALA A 26 -21.37 -6.93 -12.22
C ALA A 26 -21.83 -7.73 -10.99
N VAL A 27 -21.87 -9.07 -11.11
CA VAL A 27 -22.21 -9.94 -9.96
C VAL A 27 -21.16 -9.84 -8.86
N VAL A 28 -19.88 -9.81 -9.23
CA VAL A 28 -18.77 -9.75 -8.26
C VAL A 28 -18.74 -8.43 -7.53
N ASP A 29 -18.96 -7.33 -8.23
CA ASP A 29 -19.01 -5.99 -7.65
C ASP A 29 -20.20 -5.88 -6.69
N ALA A 30 -21.38 -6.35 -7.09
CA ALA A 30 -22.55 -6.40 -6.21
C ALA A 30 -22.38 -7.32 -4.98
N ILE A 31 -21.57 -8.38 -5.07
CA ILE A 31 -21.22 -9.22 -3.91
C ILE A 31 -20.27 -8.50 -2.95
N ARG A 32 -19.38 -7.65 -3.47
CA ARG A 32 -18.31 -7.00 -2.71
C ARG A 32 -18.75 -5.67 -2.10
N ASP A 33 -19.72 -5.00 -2.72
CA ASP A 33 -20.32 -3.80 -2.18
C ASP A 33 -21.37 -4.15 -1.11
N PRO A 34 -21.14 -3.82 0.18
CA PRO A 34 -22.10 -4.12 1.24
C PRO A 34 -23.40 -3.31 1.14
N GLU A 35 -23.39 -2.19 0.40
CA GLU A 35 -24.56 -1.33 0.20
C GLU A 35 -25.40 -1.77 -1.01
N ASP A 36 -24.86 -2.66 -1.86
CA ASP A 36 -25.58 -3.15 -3.04
C ASP A 36 -26.63 -4.21 -2.65
N GLU A 37 -27.90 -3.89 -2.93
CA GLU A 37 -29.02 -4.78 -2.62
C GLU A 37 -29.28 -5.85 -3.68
N CYS A 38 -28.61 -5.79 -4.84
CA CYS A 38 -28.76 -6.72 -5.94
C CYS A 38 -28.29 -8.13 -5.57
N VAL A 39 -27.30 -8.27 -4.69
CA VAL A 39 -26.86 -9.58 -4.17
C VAL A 39 -26.85 -9.64 -2.66
N ARG A 40 -27.97 -10.06 -2.08
CA ARG A 40 -28.07 -10.26 -0.62
C ARG A 40 -27.41 -11.57 -0.19
N CYS A 41 -26.22 -11.46 0.40
CA CYS A 41 -25.43 -12.58 0.92
C CYS A 41 -24.64 -12.20 2.18
N GLN A 42 -23.90 -13.15 2.75
CA GLN A 42 -22.96 -12.84 3.82
C GLN A 42 -21.76 -12.08 3.23
N PRO A 43 -21.15 -11.12 3.97
CA PRO A 43 -20.03 -10.35 3.46
C PRO A 43 -18.84 -11.25 3.05
N PRO A 44 -18.18 -10.96 1.92
CA PRO A 44 -17.02 -11.73 1.47
C PRO A 44 -15.88 -11.62 2.47
N ARG A 45 -15.25 -12.75 2.78
CA ARG A 45 -13.97 -12.78 3.52
C ARG A 45 -12.82 -12.52 2.55
N ARG A 46 -11.66 -12.09 3.06
CA ARG A 46 -10.43 -11.82 2.28
C ARG A 46 -9.96 -12.93 1.32
N VAL A 47 -10.40 -14.18 1.50
CA VAL A 47 -10.10 -15.26 0.55
C VAL A 47 -10.89 -15.12 -0.76
N HIS A 48 -12.08 -14.51 -0.72
CA HIS A 48 -12.94 -14.26 -1.89
C HIS A 48 -12.25 -13.38 -2.94
N GLU A 49 -11.36 -12.46 -2.55
CA GLU A 49 -10.51 -11.70 -3.49
C GLU A 49 -9.68 -12.61 -4.42
N ARG A 50 -9.33 -13.83 -3.96
CA ARG A 50 -8.46 -14.76 -4.69
C ARG A 50 -9.21 -15.87 -5.42
N VAL A 51 -10.35 -16.30 -4.87
CA VAL A 51 -11.07 -17.50 -5.35
C VAL A 51 -12.55 -17.25 -5.61
N GLY A 52 -13.02 -16.01 -5.40
CA GLY A 52 -14.43 -15.63 -5.52
C GLY A 52 -14.95 -15.62 -6.96
N VAL A 53 -14.05 -15.64 -7.95
CA VAL A 53 -14.37 -15.72 -9.38
C VAL A 53 -13.58 -16.87 -9.98
N LEU A 54 -14.27 -17.79 -10.65
CA LEU A 54 -13.68 -18.99 -11.25
C LEU A 54 -14.11 -19.09 -12.72
N HIS A 55 -13.14 -19.13 -13.61
CA HIS A 55 -13.33 -19.26 -15.05
C HIS A 55 -12.04 -19.85 -15.66
N ARG A 56 -12.05 -20.29 -16.93
CA ARG A 56 -10.94 -21.05 -17.54
C ARG A 56 -9.64 -20.26 -17.65
N ARG A 57 -9.75 -18.93 -17.72
CA ARG A 57 -8.61 -18.01 -17.81
C ARG A 57 -8.06 -17.61 -16.43
N VAL A 58 -8.70 -18.00 -15.32
CA VAL A 58 -8.18 -17.67 -13.99
C VAL A 58 -6.91 -18.46 -13.71
N SER A 59 -5.89 -17.76 -13.21
CA SER A 59 -4.71 -18.39 -12.63
C SER A 59 -4.53 -17.87 -11.21
N VAL A 60 -4.21 -18.76 -10.29
CA VAL A 60 -3.96 -18.42 -8.89
C VAL A 60 -2.55 -18.83 -8.50
N SER A 61 -1.88 -18.01 -7.70
CA SER A 61 -0.69 -18.47 -6.99
C SER A 61 -1.12 -19.54 -5.98
N LEU A 62 -0.86 -20.82 -6.29
CA LEU A 62 -1.33 -21.96 -5.50
C LEU A 62 -1.02 -21.79 -4.01
N ARG A 63 0.25 -21.49 -3.69
CA ARG A 63 0.71 -21.27 -2.32
C ARG A 63 -0.07 -20.16 -1.62
N ALA A 64 -0.35 -19.05 -2.30
CA ALA A 64 -1.11 -17.94 -1.73
C ALA A 64 -2.60 -18.28 -1.57
N ALA A 65 -3.19 -19.01 -2.53
CA ALA A 65 -4.59 -19.43 -2.50
C ALA A 65 -4.85 -20.45 -1.38
N VAL A 66 -4.01 -21.47 -1.24
CA VAL A 66 -4.10 -22.46 -0.15
C VAL A 66 -3.88 -21.80 1.21
N ALA A 67 -2.90 -20.90 1.34
CA ALA A 67 -2.69 -20.16 2.58
C ALA A 67 -3.89 -19.28 2.95
N ALA A 68 -4.52 -18.61 1.97
CA ALA A 68 -5.72 -17.83 2.19
C ALA A 68 -6.94 -18.71 2.56
N ALA A 69 -7.08 -19.87 1.93
CA ALA A 69 -8.09 -20.87 2.29
C ALA A 69 -7.90 -21.34 3.75
N ALA A 70 -6.68 -21.67 4.15
CA ALA A 70 -6.35 -22.03 5.52
C ALA A 70 -6.73 -20.92 6.52
N ARG A 71 -6.35 -19.66 6.22
CA ARG A 71 -6.69 -18.48 7.03
C ARG A 71 -8.19 -18.28 7.19
N SER A 72 -8.95 -18.47 6.12
CA SER A 72 -10.41 -18.32 6.16
C SER A 72 -11.09 -19.30 7.12
N ARG A 73 -10.37 -20.35 7.53
CA ARG A 73 -10.80 -21.40 8.47
C ARG A 73 -10.12 -21.30 9.83
N GLY A 74 -9.51 -20.15 10.14
CA GLY A 74 -8.92 -19.87 11.43
C GLY A 74 -7.48 -20.36 11.61
N ALA A 75 -6.80 -20.82 10.54
CA ALA A 75 -5.43 -21.28 10.66
C ALA A 75 -4.45 -20.11 10.87
N GLY A 76 -3.66 -20.17 11.95
CA GLY A 76 -2.54 -19.27 12.23
C GLY A 76 -1.18 -19.84 11.87
N THR A 77 -0.13 -19.04 12.04
CA THR A 77 1.27 -19.48 12.03
C THR A 77 2.04 -18.83 13.18
N ARG A 78 3.20 -19.39 13.52
CA ARG A 78 4.15 -18.76 14.46
C ARG A 78 4.59 -17.34 14.05
N HIS A 79 4.42 -16.99 12.76
CA HIS A 79 4.82 -15.69 12.21
C HIS A 79 3.75 -14.61 12.42
N ASP A 80 2.58 -14.94 12.97
CA ASP A 80 1.47 -13.99 13.06
C ASP A 80 1.73 -12.82 13.99
N ASP A 81 2.46 -13.07 15.07
CA ASP A 81 2.79 -12.05 16.06
C ASP A 81 3.83 -11.09 15.48
N ASP A 82 4.87 -11.64 14.84
CA ASP A 82 5.88 -10.84 14.12
C ASP A 82 5.25 -10.02 12.98
N LEU A 83 4.30 -10.61 12.23
CA LEU A 83 3.56 -9.90 11.19
C LEU A 83 2.71 -8.76 11.76
N ARG A 84 2.20 -8.87 12.98
CA ARG A 84 1.50 -7.76 13.66
C ARG A 84 2.51 -6.72 14.11
N ALA A 85 3.60 -7.13 14.75
CA ALA A 85 4.67 -6.23 15.20
C ALA A 85 5.25 -5.40 14.05
N CYS A 86 5.56 -6.00 12.90
CA CYS A 86 6.05 -5.25 11.74
C CYS A 86 5.03 -4.25 11.20
N ARG A 87 3.72 -4.57 11.20
CA ARG A 87 2.69 -3.62 10.77
C ARG A 87 2.57 -2.44 11.73
N THR A 88 2.63 -2.70 13.03
CA THR A 88 2.65 -1.64 14.05
C THR A 88 3.89 -0.76 13.89
N ALA A 89 5.07 -1.36 13.76
CA ALA A 89 6.31 -0.62 13.53
C ALA A 89 6.25 0.26 12.28
N LEU A 90 5.64 -0.20 11.18
CA LEU A 90 5.45 0.64 9.99
C LEU A 90 4.45 1.78 10.19
N ALA A 91 3.41 1.56 11.00
CA ALA A 91 2.44 2.60 11.31
C ALA A 91 3.05 3.70 12.21
N ASP A 92 4.01 3.33 13.07
CA ASP A 92 4.69 4.25 13.99
C ASP A 92 5.85 5.01 13.34
N LEU A 93 6.33 4.55 12.17
CA LEU A 93 7.41 5.20 11.44
C LEU A 93 6.90 6.39 10.61
N ASP A 94 7.19 7.60 11.11
CA ASP A 94 7.04 8.84 10.36
C ASP A 94 8.40 9.33 9.84
N ALA A 95 8.43 9.79 8.59
CA ALA A 95 9.62 10.32 7.94
C ALA A 95 9.31 11.73 7.44
N PRO A 96 9.76 12.78 8.15
CA PRO A 96 9.42 14.16 7.78
C PRO A 96 10.07 14.54 6.45
N ASP A 97 9.34 15.34 5.67
CA ASP A 97 9.91 16.03 4.53
C ASP A 97 10.75 17.22 4.99
N VAL A 98 11.95 17.38 4.43
CA VAL A 98 12.93 18.37 4.88
C VAL A 98 13.50 19.13 3.69
N ASP A 99 13.14 20.41 3.60
CA ASP A 99 13.70 21.35 2.64
C ASP A 99 15.13 21.75 3.03
N LEU A 100 16.09 20.90 2.65
CA LEU A 100 17.51 21.16 2.85
C LEU A 100 18.07 22.15 1.81
N GLU A 101 17.48 22.19 0.62
CA GLU A 101 17.92 23.05 -0.48
C GLU A 101 17.59 24.52 -0.19
N GLY A 102 16.36 24.84 0.14
CA GLY A 102 15.96 26.19 0.53
C GLY A 102 16.67 26.68 1.80
N ALA A 103 17.03 25.76 2.72
CA ALA A 103 17.89 26.12 3.85
C ALA A 103 19.33 26.50 3.45
N ARG A 104 19.90 25.84 2.42
CA ARG A 104 21.23 26.19 1.88
C ARG A 104 21.19 27.50 1.11
N GLU A 105 20.17 27.69 0.29
CA GLU A 105 19.95 28.90 -0.49
C GLU A 105 19.87 30.13 0.42
N ARG A 106 19.06 30.08 1.49
CA ARG A 106 18.98 31.17 2.48
C ARG A 106 20.32 31.53 3.11
N VAL A 107 21.16 30.55 3.43
CA VAL A 107 22.51 30.82 3.97
C VAL A 107 23.38 31.51 2.93
N SER A 108 23.27 31.12 1.66
CA SER A 108 23.99 31.75 0.56
C SER A 108 23.55 33.21 0.35
N THR A 109 22.25 33.46 0.31
CA THR A 109 21.68 34.80 0.11
C THR A 109 22.08 35.74 1.25
N THR A 110 21.86 35.32 2.50
CA THR A 110 22.22 36.14 3.67
C THR A 110 23.73 36.37 3.79
N ALA A 111 24.57 35.43 3.35
CA ALA A 111 26.02 35.64 3.28
C ALA A 111 26.40 36.73 2.27
N ALA A 112 25.78 36.72 1.08
CA ALA A 112 26.00 37.73 0.05
C ALA A 112 25.52 39.12 0.51
N ASP A 113 24.42 39.18 1.27
CA ASP A 113 23.91 40.43 1.85
C ASP A 113 24.87 41.02 2.89
N VAL A 114 25.40 40.18 3.78
CA VAL A 114 26.43 40.58 4.77
C VAL A 114 27.66 41.15 4.06
N GLU A 115 28.16 40.49 3.02
CA GLU A 115 29.36 40.97 2.31
C GLU A 115 29.12 42.32 1.63
N ARG A 116 27.99 42.47 0.93
CA ARG A 116 27.58 43.75 0.33
C ARG A 116 27.48 44.88 1.35
N LEU A 117 26.97 44.59 2.55
CA LEU A 117 26.83 45.57 3.63
C LEU A 117 28.18 45.92 4.29
N ARG A 118 29.10 44.96 4.42
CA ARG A 118 30.48 45.23 4.87
C ARG A 118 31.20 46.18 3.93
N GLU A 119 31.09 45.97 2.63
CA GLU A 119 31.64 46.91 1.64
C GLU A 119 31.02 48.30 1.75
N ARG A 120 29.70 48.39 2.00
CA ARG A 120 28.99 49.67 2.17
C ARG A 120 29.45 50.40 3.42
N VAL A 121 29.65 49.70 4.54
CA VAL A 121 30.23 50.24 5.77
C VAL A 121 31.64 50.76 5.50
N ALA A 122 32.51 49.98 4.86
CA ALA A 122 33.88 50.41 4.51
C ALA A 122 33.88 51.69 3.66
N ARG A 123 33.01 51.76 2.64
CA ARG A 123 32.82 52.96 1.81
C ARG A 123 32.30 54.16 2.62
N ALA A 124 31.39 53.95 3.57
CA ALA A 124 30.88 55.01 4.42
C ALA A 124 31.95 55.53 5.39
N SER A 125 32.73 54.64 6.00
CA SER A 125 33.86 54.99 6.85
C SER A 125 34.89 55.85 6.12
N GLY A 126 35.28 55.45 4.89
CA GLY A 126 36.21 56.26 4.09
C GLY A 126 35.67 57.65 3.73
N ARG A 127 34.35 57.81 3.54
CA ARG A 127 33.73 59.13 3.33
C ARG A 127 33.71 59.99 4.59
N VAL A 128 33.47 59.40 5.76
CA VAL A 128 33.55 60.10 7.05
C VAL A 128 34.96 60.64 7.27
N GLU A 129 35.97 59.82 7.00
CA GLU A 129 37.38 60.22 7.16
C GLU A 129 37.73 61.42 6.27
N ALA A 130 37.40 61.37 4.97
CA ALA A 130 37.60 62.49 4.05
C ALA A 130 36.85 63.76 4.46
N ARG A 131 35.59 63.65 4.92
CA ARG A 131 34.76 64.81 5.30
C ARG A 131 35.17 65.47 6.62
N ARG A 132 35.82 64.72 7.51
CA ARG A 132 36.39 65.27 8.75
C ARG A 132 37.58 66.18 8.48
N GLU A 133 38.32 65.95 7.40
CA GLU A 133 39.39 66.84 6.95
C GLU A 133 38.85 68.18 6.44
N ASP A 134 37.64 68.19 5.87
CA ASP A 134 36.97 69.36 5.30
C ASP A 134 36.05 70.13 6.28
N GLY A 135 35.75 69.57 7.47
CA GLY A 135 34.98 70.23 8.53
C GLY A 135 33.44 70.06 8.48
N ASP A 136 32.90 69.19 7.61
CA ASP A 136 31.44 68.90 7.51
C ASP A 136 31.18 67.39 7.39
N ALA A 137 31.19 66.69 8.53
CA ALA A 137 31.12 65.23 8.60
C ALA A 137 29.77 64.66 9.06
N GLU A 138 28.84 65.48 9.55
CA GLU A 138 27.63 65.01 10.24
C GLU A 138 26.75 64.10 9.37
N SER A 139 26.53 64.48 8.11
CA SER A 139 25.78 63.67 7.15
C SER A 139 26.46 62.34 6.80
N ALA A 140 27.80 62.31 6.74
CA ALA A 140 28.57 61.11 6.48
C ALA A 140 28.55 60.15 7.68
N GLU A 141 28.58 60.69 8.90
CA GLU A 141 28.49 59.93 10.14
C GLU A 141 27.11 59.28 10.32
N ALA A 142 26.04 60.01 10.00
CA ALA A 142 24.69 59.44 9.98
C ALA A 142 24.56 58.27 8.98
N ALA A 143 25.15 58.42 7.78
CA ALA A 143 25.14 57.37 6.76
C ALA A 143 25.97 56.13 7.17
N LEU A 144 27.09 56.33 7.88
CA LEU A 144 27.85 55.23 8.48
C LEU A 144 27.04 54.52 9.56
N GLY A 145 26.39 55.27 10.46
CA GLY A 145 25.54 54.71 11.51
C GLY A 145 24.35 53.91 10.97
N GLU A 146 23.76 54.31 9.85
CA GLU A 146 22.74 53.51 9.15
C GLU A 146 23.35 52.22 8.57
N ALA A 147 24.47 52.32 7.83
CA ALA A 147 25.12 51.16 7.23
C ALA A 147 25.55 50.11 8.26
N THR A 148 26.05 50.55 9.43
CA THR A 148 26.41 49.66 10.53
C THR A 148 25.19 48.97 11.14
N ARG A 149 24.06 49.67 11.30
CA ARG A 149 22.82 49.07 11.78
C ARG A 149 22.27 48.02 10.82
N GLU A 150 22.27 48.33 9.52
CA GLU A 150 21.88 47.36 8.49
C GLU A 150 22.80 46.13 8.48
N LEU A 151 24.12 46.32 8.60
CA LEU A 151 25.08 45.22 8.68
C LEU A 151 24.80 44.32 9.90
N ALA A 152 24.60 44.91 11.08
CA ALA A 152 24.31 44.14 12.30
C ALA A 152 23.01 43.31 12.16
N ALA A 153 21.99 43.87 11.51
CA ALA A 153 20.75 43.14 11.22
C ALA A 153 20.99 41.96 10.26
N ALA A 154 21.74 42.18 9.17
CA ALA A 154 22.07 41.13 8.20
C ALA A 154 22.96 40.02 8.80
N GLU A 155 23.91 40.36 9.67
CA GLU A 155 24.74 39.37 10.37
C GLU A 155 23.89 38.50 11.32
N THR A 156 22.89 39.11 11.98
CA THR A 156 21.91 38.39 12.80
C THR A 156 21.06 37.44 11.95
N GLU A 157 20.57 37.91 10.81
CA GLU A 157 19.79 37.09 9.87
C GLU A 157 20.62 35.93 9.31
N HIS A 158 21.88 36.18 8.95
CA HIS A 158 22.81 35.16 8.49
C HIS A 158 23.06 34.09 9.57
N HIS A 159 23.24 34.49 10.82
CA HIS A 159 23.37 33.55 11.93
C HIS A 159 22.11 32.68 12.06
N ALA A 160 20.91 33.28 12.02
CA ALA A 160 19.66 32.55 12.08
C ALA A 160 19.47 31.57 10.90
N ALA A 161 19.90 31.96 9.69
CA ALA A 161 19.90 31.10 8.51
C ALA A 161 20.83 29.89 8.70
N ARG A 162 22.02 30.09 9.26
CA ARG A 162 22.98 28.99 9.55
C ARG A 162 22.43 27.99 10.55
N GLU A 163 21.87 28.47 11.67
CA GLU A 163 21.24 27.56 12.64
C GLU A 163 20.08 26.78 12.03
N SER A 164 19.29 27.44 11.18
CA SER A 164 18.17 26.80 10.48
C SER A 164 18.66 25.71 9.52
N LEU A 165 19.78 25.94 8.82
CA LEU A 165 20.45 24.92 8.00
C LEU A 165 20.97 23.75 8.85
N GLU A 166 21.55 23.98 10.02
CA GLU A 166 22.00 22.92 10.92
C GLU A 166 20.83 22.07 11.42
N ARG A 167 19.73 22.71 11.84
CA ARG A 167 18.48 22.01 12.20
C ARG A 167 17.92 21.22 11.02
N ALA A 168 17.91 21.78 9.82
CA ALA A 168 17.49 21.07 8.60
C ALA A 168 18.39 19.88 8.30
N ARG A 169 19.72 20.00 8.43
CA ARG A 169 20.67 18.89 8.24
C ARG A 169 20.42 17.75 9.22
N ARG A 170 20.16 18.05 10.50
CA ARG A 170 19.85 17.03 11.50
C ARG A 170 18.55 16.30 11.16
N ARG A 171 17.47 17.04 10.89
CA ARG A 171 16.18 16.45 10.48
C ARG A 171 16.30 15.62 9.20
N ALA A 172 17.09 16.06 8.22
CA ALA A 172 17.29 15.31 6.98
C ALA A 172 18.02 13.97 7.21
N ARG A 173 18.92 13.89 8.21
CA ARG A 173 19.53 12.62 8.64
C ARG A 173 18.49 11.73 9.32
N GLU A 174 17.77 12.25 10.29
CA GLU A 174 16.69 11.52 10.98
C GLU A 174 15.64 10.97 10.00
N ALA A 175 15.26 11.77 8.99
CA ALA A 175 14.34 11.36 7.93
C ALA A 175 14.94 10.26 7.03
N ARG A 176 16.25 10.30 6.76
CA ARG A 176 16.94 9.22 6.02
C ARG A 176 16.92 7.94 6.84
N ASP A 177 17.32 8.01 8.11
CA ASP A 177 17.37 6.85 9.00
C ASP A 177 15.97 6.24 9.19
N ALA A 178 14.92 7.08 9.26
CA ALA A 178 13.54 6.62 9.31
C ALA A 178 13.11 5.88 8.03
N ARG A 179 13.50 6.40 6.85
CA ARG A 179 13.25 5.71 5.56
C ARG A 179 14.00 4.38 5.46
N GLU A 180 15.25 4.33 5.92
CA GLU A 180 16.04 3.09 5.94
C GLU A 180 15.39 2.04 6.85
N ARG A 181 15.05 2.41 8.08
CA ARG A 181 14.29 1.54 9.00
C ARG A 181 12.97 1.07 8.40
N ARG A 182 12.26 1.94 7.68
CA ARG A 182 11.01 1.58 7.01
C ARG A 182 11.25 0.48 5.96
N LEU A 183 12.26 0.63 5.11
CA LEU A 183 12.61 -0.37 4.10
C LEU A 183 12.95 -1.73 4.74
N GLU A 184 13.76 -1.73 5.80
CA GLU A 184 14.11 -2.95 6.53
C GLU A 184 12.87 -3.67 7.10
N VAL A 185 11.93 -2.92 7.68
CA VAL A 185 10.69 -3.48 8.23
C VAL A 185 9.75 -3.96 7.10
N GLU A 186 9.66 -3.24 5.98
CA GLU A 186 8.90 -3.66 4.79
C GLU A 186 9.44 -4.98 4.22
N ASP A 187 10.76 -5.12 4.11
CA ASP A 187 11.43 -6.34 3.65
C ASP A 187 11.20 -7.51 4.62
N ARG A 188 11.37 -7.26 5.92
CA ARG A 188 11.06 -8.27 6.96
C ARG A 188 9.59 -8.70 6.88
N LEU A 189 8.67 -7.75 6.71
CA LEU A 189 7.24 -8.03 6.56
C LEU A 189 6.97 -8.87 5.31
N ALA A 190 7.63 -8.58 4.18
CA ALA A 190 7.51 -9.37 2.95
C ALA A 190 8.01 -10.81 3.13
N ASN A 191 9.16 -10.98 3.79
CA ASN A 191 9.73 -12.29 4.10
C ASN A 191 8.83 -13.10 5.05
N LEU A 192 8.39 -12.52 6.17
CA LEU A 192 7.45 -13.16 7.10
C LEU A 192 6.12 -13.55 6.41
N ARG A 193 5.62 -12.73 5.47
CA ARG A 193 4.41 -13.07 4.69
C ARG A 193 4.65 -14.26 3.78
N ARG A 194 5.85 -14.38 3.18
CA ARG A 194 6.24 -15.52 2.34
C ARG A 194 6.33 -16.79 3.19
N ASP A 195 6.98 -16.72 4.34
CA ASP A 195 7.16 -17.85 5.27
C ASP A 195 5.83 -18.32 5.84
N ALA A 196 4.97 -17.39 6.28
CA ALA A 196 3.64 -17.71 6.78
C ALA A 196 2.78 -18.39 5.71
N ARG A 197 2.88 -17.96 4.44
CA ARG A 197 2.19 -18.62 3.32
C ARG A 197 2.75 -20.02 3.07
N GLY A 198 4.07 -20.18 3.06
CA GLY A 198 4.74 -21.47 2.93
C GLY A 198 4.28 -22.47 4.00
N ALA A 199 4.39 -22.07 5.27
CA ALA A 199 4.01 -22.90 6.41
C ALA A 199 2.52 -23.30 6.42
N LEU A 200 1.63 -22.43 5.92
CA LEU A 200 0.22 -22.77 5.77
C LEU A 200 -0.02 -23.72 4.61
N ALA A 201 0.57 -23.45 3.46
CA ALA A 201 0.40 -24.28 2.27
C ALA A 201 0.91 -25.70 2.53
N GLU A 202 2.09 -25.84 3.11
CA GLU A 202 2.67 -27.13 3.49
C GLU A 202 1.78 -27.90 4.48
N ARG A 203 1.31 -27.23 5.54
CA ARG A 203 0.42 -27.86 6.54
C ARG A 203 -0.95 -28.27 5.96
N TRP A 204 -1.37 -27.63 4.87
CA TRP A 204 -2.66 -27.87 4.22
C TRP A 204 -2.56 -28.69 2.92
N SER A 205 -1.35 -29.13 2.52
CA SER A 205 -1.11 -29.92 1.30
C SER A 205 -2.06 -31.11 1.16
N ALA A 206 -2.13 -31.98 2.17
CA ALA A 206 -3.00 -33.15 2.12
C ALA A 206 -4.51 -32.81 2.06
N ARG A 207 -4.92 -31.64 2.60
CA ARG A 207 -6.32 -31.18 2.46
C ARG A 207 -6.59 -30.63 1.06
N PHE A 208 -5.59 -30.02 0.45
CA PHE A 208 -5.66 -29.53 -0.91
C PHE A 208 -5.73 -30.71 -1.90
N GLU A 209 -4.91 -31.75 -1.74
CA GLU A 209 -5.00 -32.99 -2.54
C GLU A 209 -6.41 -33.58 -2.53
N ARG A 210 -6.98 -33.78 -1.33
CA ARG A 210 -8.39 -34.25 -1.20
C ARG A 210 -9.41 -33.30 -1.82
N ALA A 211 -9.12 -32.01 -1.88
CA ALA A 211 -10.00 -31.05 -2.53
C ALA A 211 -9.93 -31.17 -4.05
N VAL A 212 -8.75 -31.48 -4.62
CA VAL A 212 -8.58 -31.81 -6.04
C VAL A 212 -9.32 -33.09 -6.39
N ASP A 213 -9.14 -34.16 -5.61
CA ASP A 213 -9.80 -35.47 -5.84
C ASP A 213 -11.34 -35.39 -5.86
N ALA A 214 -11.90 -34.42 -5.13
CA ALA A 214 -13.34 -34.23 -5.04
C ALA A 214 -13.93 -33.40 -6.18
N LEU A 215 -13.11 -32.82 -7.06
CA LEU A 215 -13.57 -32.06 -8.21
C LEU A 215 -13.78 -32.98 -9.43
N PRO A 216 -14.69 -32.61 -10.34
CA PRO A 216 -14.92 -33.36 -11.58
C PRO A 216 -13.83 -33.13 -12.64
N PHE A 217 -12.71 -32.51 -12.27
CA PHE A 217 -11.66 -32.05 -13.19
C PHE A 217 -10.37 -32.83 -12.94
N ARG A 218 -9.57 -32.99 -13.99
CA ARG A 218 -8.24 -33.61 -13.86
C ARG A 218 -7.20 -32.60 -13.40
N GLY A 219 -6.26 -33.08 -12.59
CA GLY A 219 -5.02 -32.41 -12.26
C GLY A 219 -4.30 -33.17 -11.16
N ASP A 220 -2.97 -33.13 -11.19
CA ASP A 220 -2.10 -33.82 -10.23
C ASP A 220 -1.44 -32.78 -9.32
N PRO A 221 -1.82 -32.70 -8.04
CA PRO A 221 -1.21 -31.77 -7.10
C PRO A 221 0.19 -32.23 -6.68
N ALA A 222 1.18 -31.35 -6.83
CA ALA A 222 2.52 -31.50 -6.26
C ALA A 222 2.76 -30.39 -5.21
N PRO A 223 2.08 -30.45 -4.06
CA PRO A 223 2.07 -29.35 -3.11
C PRO A 223 3.45 -29.16 -2.45
N PRO A 224 3.74 -27.96 -1.89
CA PRO A 224 2.82 -26.85 -1.66
C PRO A 224 2.79 -25.78 -2.77
N SER A 225 3.50 -25.99 -3.90
CA SER A 225 3.65 -24.95 -4.94
C SER A 225 3.38 -25.40 -6.37
N GLU A 226 3.32 -26.70 -6.64
CA GLU A 226 3.18 -27.21 -7.99
C GLU A 226 1.83 -27.90 -8.17
N PHE A 227 1.34 -27.84 -9.41
CA PHE A 227 0.10 -28.46 -9.83
C PHE A 227 0.22 -28.74 -11.32
N ASP A 228 0.15 -30.02 -11.70
CA ASP A 228 0.13 -30.43 -13.09
C ASP A 228 -1.31 -30.49 -13.59
N GLY A 229 -1.67 -29.52 -14.43
CA GLY A 229 -3.01 -29.39 -14.99
C GLY A 229 -3.43 -27.94 -15.17
N PRO A 230 -4.68 -27.70 -15.58
CA PRO A 230 -5.18 -26.35 -15.80
C PRO A 230 -5.18 -25.53 -14.51
N ALA A 231 -4.64 -24.30 -14.55
CA ALA A 231 -4.52 -23.42 -13.37
C ALA A 231 -5.86 -23.13 -12.69
N TRP A 232 -6.96 -23.07 -13.45
CA TRP A 232 -8.30 -22.88 -12.92
C TRP A 232 -8.80 -24.06 -12.08
N THR A 233 -8.31 -25.29 -12.33
CA THR A 233 -8.62 -26.47 -11.50
C THR A 233 -8.04 -26.29 -10.10
N ALA A 234 -6.77 -25.84 -10.00
CA ALA A 234 -6.16 -25.50 -8.73
C ALA A 234 -6.91 -24.37 -8.01
N GLY A 235 -7.41 -23.37 -8.76
CA GLY A 235 -8.31 -22.33 -8.26
C GLY A 235 -9.59 -22.90 -7.65
N CYS A 236 -10.26 -23.82 -8.35
CA CYS A 236 -11.45 -24.51 -7.84
C CYS A 236 -11.16 -25.32 -6.58
N ALA A 237 -10.02 -26.01 -6.50
CA ALA A 237 -9.63 -26.79 -5.34
C ALA A 237 -9.35 -25.89 -4.13
N ALA A 238 -8.68 -24.76 -4.34
CA ALA A 238 -8.48 -23.75 -3.31
C ALA A 238 -9.81 -23.12 -2.85
N ALA A 239 -10.75 -22.89 -3.77
CA ALA A 239 -12.08 -22.40 -3.45
C ALA A 239 -12.88 -23.40 -2.59
N ARG A 240 -12.83 -24.70 -2.94
CA ARG A 240 -13.43 -25.79 -2.16
C ARG A 240 -12.86 -25.87 -0.75
N LEU A 241 -11.55 -25.65 -0.63
CA LEU A 241 -10.86 -25.64 0.65
C LEU A 241 -11.25 -24.45 1.51
N ALA A 242 -11.56 -23.31 0.90
CA ALA A 242 -11.82 -22.04 1.57
C ALA A 242 -13.19 -21.97 2.27
N ALA A 243 -13.34 -20.97 3.13
CA ALA A 243 -14.60 -20.48 3.65
C ALA A 243 -14.78 -19.03 3.17
N PRO A 244 -15.32 -18.80 1.95
CA PRO A 244 -15.34 -17.48 1.33
C PRO A 244 -16.27 -16.47 1.99
N GLY A 245 -17.24 -16.92 2.80
CA GLY A 245 -18.26 -16.05 3.39
C GLY A 245 -19.33 -15.63 2.39
N ALA A 246 -18.94 -15.32 1.16
CA ALA A 246 -19.84 -14.94 0.07
C ALA A 246 -19.93 -16.03 -1.02
N PRO A 247 -20.89 -15.92 -1.96
CA PRO A 247 -21.02 -16.81 -3.10
C PRO A 247 -19.80 -16.73 -4.03
N LEU A 248 -19.49 -17.84 -4.69
CA LEU A 248 -18.50 -17.92 -5.76
C LEU A 248 -19.18 -17.67 -7.11
N VAL A 249 -18.63 -16.78 -7.91
CA VAL A 249 -19.07 -16.54 -9.29
C VAL A 249 -18.29 -17.47 -10.20
N VAL A 250 -18.99 -18.26 -11.01
CA VAL A 250 -18.39 -19.28 -11.86
C VAL A 250 -18.86 -19.10 -13.30
N ALA A 251 -17.92 -19.01 -14.23
CA ALA A 251 -18.20 -18.77 -15.65
C ALA A 251 -17.57 -19.87 -16.54
N ASP A 252 -17.57 -19.70 -17.87
CA ASP A 252 -16.95 -20.59 -18.87
C ASP A 252 -17.44 -22.06 -18.84
N ASP A 253 -18.69 -22.28 -18.40
CA ASP A 253 -19.32 -23.60 -18.29
C ASP A 253 -18.44 -24.64 -17.59
N LEU A 254 -17.68 -24.21 -16.57
CA LEU A 254 -16.85 -25.14 -15.78
C LEU A 254 -17.68 -26.26 -15.17
N PHE A 255 -18.94 -25.99 -14.84
CA PHE A 255 -19.89 -26.98 -14.36
C PHE A 255 -21.15 -26.95 -15.20
N ALA A 256 -21.73 -28.14 -15.41
CA ALA A 256 -22.97 -28.28 -16.19
C ALA A 256 -24.16 -27.50 -15.58
N ASN A 257 -24.22 -27.40 -14.25
CA ASN A 257 -25.27 -26.65 -13.55
C ASN A 257 -24.82 -26.16 -12.17
N ALA A 258 -25.54 -25.16 -11.65
CA ALA A 258 -25.22 -24.50 -10.40
C ALA A 258 -25.21 -25.46 -9.19
N THR A 259 -26.10 -26.46 -9.17
CA THR A 259 -26.18 -27.44 -8.08
C THR A 259 -24.90 -28.28 -7.99
N ARG A 260 -24.41 -28.77 -9.13
CA ARG A 260 -23.14 -29.51 -9.22
C ARG A 260 -21.95 -28.63 -8.82
N ALA A 261 -21.92 -27.37 -9.28
CA ALA A 261 -20.90 -26.41 -8.87
C ALA A 261 -20.90 -26.20 -7.34
N SER A 262 -22.08 -25.99 -6.74
CA SER A 262 -22.20 -25.77 -5.28
C SER A 262 -21.79 -26.99 -4.46
N ALA A 263 -22.09 -28.20 -4.94
CA ALA A 263 -21.67 -29.44 -4.30
C ALA A 263 -20.16 -29.67 -4.40
N ALA A 264 -19.59 -29.46 -5.60
CA ALA A 264 -18.16 -29.61 -5.87
C ALA A 264 -17.31 -28.55 -5.18
N LEU A 265 -17.78 -27.32 -5.06
CA LEU A 265 -17.05 -26.23 -4.40
C LEU A 265 -17.40 -26.10 -2.91
N GLY A 266 -18.43 -26.80 -2.43
CA GLY A 266 -18.83 -26.74 -1.03
C GLY A 266 -19.29 -25.36 -0.56
N ALA A 267 -19.60 -24.44 -1.47
CA ALA A 267 -19.97 -23.04 -1.21
C ALA A 267 -21.23 -22.64 -1.99
N PRO A 268 -21.89 -21.52 -1.63
CA PRO A 268 -22.89 -20.91 -2.51
C PRO A 268 -22.24 -20.48 -3.84
N VAL A 269 -22.95 -20.63 -4.95
CA VAL A 269 -22.43 -20.33 -6.30
C VAL A 269 -23.46 -19.61 -7.17
N VAL A 270 -22.97 -18.71 -8.01
CA VAL A 270 -23.71 -18.08 -9.09
C VAL A 270 -23.01 -18.45 -10.41
N LEU A 271 -23.70 -19.15 -11.31
CA LEU A 271 -23.20 -19.36 -12.67
C LEU A 271 -23.57 -18.17 -13.54
N VAL A 272 -22.66 -17.73 -14.39
CA VAL A 272 -22.83 -16.60 -15.31
C VAL A 272 -22.21 -16.94 -16.67
N GLU A 273 -22.66 -16.28 -17.73
CA GLU A 273 -21.92 -16.22 -19.00
C GLU A 273 -20.75 -15.22 -18.88
N VAL A 274 -19.78 -15.36 -19.79
CA VAL A 274 -18.60 -14.48 -19.85
C VAL A 274 -18.82 -13.37 -20.86
#